data_AF-A0A350YRK0-F1
#
_entry.id   AF-A0A350YRK0-F1
#
_cell.length_a   1.000
_cell.length_b   1.000
_cell.length_c   1.000
_cell.angle_alpha   90.00
_cell.angle_beta   90.00
_cell.angle_gamma   90.00
#
_symmetry.space_group_name_H-M   'P 1'
#
loop_
_entity.id
_entity.type
_entity.pdbx_description
1 polymer ?
#
loop_
_entity_poly.entity_id
_entity_poly.type
_entity_poly.pdbx_seq_one_letter_code
_entity_poly.pdbx_strand_id
1 'polypeptide(L)'
;MSKAGIESIVDEVLSINKENKTVELAGGETIKYDKLVIATGSMPIKPKWLVGGDKENVFTIPKDKIYLEEMKEKLASCKKVVVIGAGFIGVEF
;
A
#
# COMPACT_ATOMS: atom_id res chain seq x y z
N MET A 1 3.21 -19.19 -13.72
CA MET A 1 2.56 -18.09 -14.45
C MET A 1 2.62 -18.26 -15.98
N SER A 2 3.76 -18.65 -16.57
CA SER A 2 3.89 -18.77 -18.04
C SER A 2 2.88 -19.73 -18.71
N LYS A 3 2.45 -20.80 -18.03
CA LYS A 3 1.45 -21.74 -18.58
C LYS A 3 0.04 -21.16 -18.75
N ALA A 4 -0.25 -20.00 -18.14
CA ALA A 4 -1.55 -19.33 -18.22
C ALA A 4 -1.58 -18.16 -19.22
N GLY A 5 -0.49 -17.89 -19.94
CA GLY A 5 -0.40 -16.73 -20.84
C GLY A 5 -0.34 -15.38 -20.11
N ILE A 6 0.08 -15.39 -18.84
CA ILE A 6 0.19 -14.18 -18.01
C ILE A 6 1.65 -13.75 -17.97
N GLU A 7 1.90 -12.53 -18.42
CA GLU A 7 3.13 -11.78 -18.16
C GLU A 7 3.01 -11.05 -16.82
N SER A 8 4.08 -11.11 -16.02
CA SER A 8 4.14 -10.47 -14.70
C SER A 8 5.27 -9.48 -14.70
N ILE A 9 4.94 -8.22 -14.46
CA ILE A 9 5.89 -7.11 -14.38
C ILE A 9 5.84 -6.57 -12.96
N VAL A 10 7.00 -6.44 -12.32
CA VAL A 10 7.12 -5.86 -10.98
C VAL A 10 7.68 -4.45 -11.14
N ASP A 11 6.77 -3.48 -11.28
CA ASP A 11 7.09 -2.06 -11.40
C ASP A 11 5.88 -1.22 -10.92
N GLU A 12 6.09 0.07 -10.71
CA GLU A 12 5.05 1.03 -10.34
C GLU A 12 4.53 1.77 -11.58
N VAL A 13 3.21 1.83 -11.74
CA VAL A 13 2.57 2.66 -12.77
C VAL A 13 2.46 4.09 -12.26
N LEU A 14 3.15 5.03 -12.91
CA LEU A 14 3.16 6.45 -12.52
C LEU A 14 2.01 7.24 -13.16
N SER A 15 1.68 6.94 -14.41
CA SER A 15 0.68 7.70 -15.17
C SER A 15 -0.10 6.81 -16.13
N ILE A 16 -1.33 7.25 -16.48
CA ILE A 16 -2.19 6.59 -17.46
C ILE A 16 -2.57 7.61 -18.52
N ASN A 17 -2.14 7.40 -19.76
CA ASN A 17 -2.62 8.13 -20.92
C ASN A 17 -3.79 7.38 -21.55
N LYS A 18 -5.01 7.88 -21.36
CA LYS A 18 -6.24 7.24 -21.85
C LYS A 18 -6.46 7.41 -23.36
N GLU A 19 -5.98 8.52 -23.92
CA GLU A 19 -6.12 8.82 -25.35
C GLU A 19 -5.27 7.88 -26.18
N ASN A 20 -4.00 7.72 -25.79
CA ASN A 20 -3.04 6.84 -26.47
C ASN A 20 -3.12 5.39 -25.98
N LYS A 21 -3.89 5.13 -24.92
CA LYS A 21 -4.00 3.85 -24.22
C LYS A 21 -2.65 3.28 -23.80
N THR A 22 -1.89 4.10 -23.07
CA THR A 22 -0.58 3.71 -22.54
C THR A 22 -0.49 3.96 -21.04
N VAL A 23 0.39 3.23 -20.38
CA VAL A 23 0.82 3.47 -19.00
C VAL A 23 2.33 3.69 -18.97
N GLU A 24 2.78 4.61 -18.14
CA GLU A 24 4.20 4.86 -17.89
C GLU A 24 4.61 4.18 -16.59
N LEU A 25 5.67 3.39 -16.65
CA LEU A 25 6.24 2.71 -15.49
C LEU A 25 7.38 3.52 -14.88
N ALA A 26 7.62 3.34 -13.58
CA ALA A 26 8.72 4.01 -12.87
C ALA A 26 10.11 3.60 -13.41
N GLY A 27 10.24 2.38 -13.95
CA GLY A 27 11.42 1.95 -14.70
C GLY A 27 11.67 2.69 -16.03
N GLY A 28 10.77 3.57 -16.46
CA GLY A 28 10.87 4.36 -17.69
C GLY A 28 10.26 3.70 -18.93
N GLU A 29 9.78 2.47 -18.82
CA GLU A 29 9.07 1.78 -19.88
C GLU A 29 7.65 2.33 -20.07
N THR A 30 7.13 2.29 -21.30
CA THR A 30 5.74 2.61 -21.61
C THR A 30 5.04 1.40 -22.20
N ILE A 31 3.96 0.96 -21.57
CA ILE A 31 3.19 -0.21 -22.00
C ILE A 31 1.87 0.24 -22.64
N LYS A 32 1.56 -0.30 -23.82
CA LYS A 32 0.28 -0.09 -24.50
C LYS A 32 -0.74 -1.14 -24.08
N TYR A 33 -2.00 -0.75 -23.95
CA TYR A 33 -3.09 -1.66 -23.60
C TYR A 33 -4.30 -1.51 -24.53
N ASP A 34 -5.08 -2.58 -24.68
CA ASP A 34 -6.42 -2.52 -25.28
C ASP A 34 -7.48 -2.19 -24.25
N LYS A 35 -7.34 -2.78 -23.05
CA LYS A 35 -8.17 -2.60 -21.87
C LYS A 35 -7.28 -2.49 -20.64
N LEU A 36 -7.63 -1.58 -19.74
CA LEU A 36 -6.93 -1.37 -18.47
C LEU A 36 -7.89 -1.64 -17.31
N VAL A 37 -7.45 -2.47 -16.36
CA VAL A 37 -8.14 -2.70 -15.08
C VAL A 37 -7.32 -2.06 -13.97
N ILE A 38 -7.94 -1.16 -13.21
CA ILE A 38 -7.28 -0.50 -12.08
C ILE A 38 -7.54 -1.34 -10.83
N ALA A 39 -6.47 -1.91 -10.27
CA ALA A 39 -6.52 -2.78 -9.09
C ALA A 39 -5.49 -2.38 -8.03
N THR A 40 -5.24 -1.07 -7.87
CA THR A 40 -4.21 -0.52 -6.97
C THR A 40 -4.54 -0.63 -5.48
N GLY A 41 -5.77 -1.01 -5.13
CA GLY A 41 -6.20 -1.15 -3.74
C GLY A 41 -6.42 0.20 -3.06
N SER A 42 -6.10 0.26 -1.76
CA SER A 42 -6.35 1.42 -0.90
C SER A 42 -5.25 1.59 0.15
N MET A 43 -5.04 2.81 0.63
CA MET A 43 -4.11 3.12 1.72
C MET A 43 -4.87 3.39 3.03
N PRO A 44 -4.30 3.06 4.20
CA PRO A 44 -4.86 3.44 5.50
C PRO A 44 -4.98 4.95 5.61
N ILE A 45 -6.07 5.43 6.21
CA ILE A 45 -6.28 6.85 6.45
C ILE A 45 -5.68 7.23 7.80
N LYS A 46 -4.75 8.19 7.82
CA LYS A 46 -4.35 8.88 9.04
C LYS A 46 -5.37 9.97 9.38
N PRO A 47 -5.96 10.00 10.58
CA PRO A 47 -6.92 11.03 10.94
C PRO A 47 -6.26 12.42 11.00
N LYS A 48 -6.76 13.38 10.21
CA LYS A 48 -6.20 14.74 10.12
C LYS A 48 -6.28 15.55 11.42
N TRP A 49 -7.22 15.20 12.31
CA TRP A 49 -7.38 15.85 13.61
C TRP A 49 -6.35 15.40 14.64
N LEU A 50 -5.60 14.32 14.37
CA LEU A 50 -4.69 13.72 15.33
C LEU A 50 -3.36 14.49 15.37
N VAL A 51 -3.24 15.40 16.33
CA VAL A 51 -1.99 16.11 16.62
C VAL A 51 -0.93 15.09 17.05
N GLY A 52 0.20 15.07 16.34
CA GLY A 52 1.28 14.10 16.56
C GLY A 52 1.11 12.76 15.82
N GLY A 53 0.22 12.68 14.82
CA GLY A 53 0.01 11.49 13.99
C GLY A 53 1.22 11.01 13.18
N ASP A 54 2.27 11.81 13.10
CA ASP A 54 3.54 11.49 12.42
C ASP A 54 4.71 11.23 13.38
N LYS A 55 4.43 11.10 14.69
CA LYS A 55 5.45 10.67 15.65
C LYS A 55 5.87 9.22 15.37
N GLU A 56 7.10 8.90 15.74
CA GLU A 56 7.75 7.61 15.43
C GLU A 56 6.94 6.36 15.83
N ASN A 57 6.26 6.39 16.98
CA ASN A 57 5.48 5.27 17.50
C ASN A 57 3.97 5.37 17.19
N VAL A 58 3.60 6.13 16.17
CA VAL A 58 2.24 6.17 15.63
C VAL A 58 2.22 5.43 14.30
N PHE A 59 1.53 4.29 14.29
CA PHE A 59 1.53 3.37 13.16
C PHE A 59 0.18 3.31 12.48
N THR A 60 0.20 2.92 11.20
CA THR A 60 -0.97 2.47 10.45
C THR A 60 -0.81 0.99 10.10
N ILE A 61 -1.85 0.30 9.65
CA ILE A 61 -1.74 -1.11 9.21
C ILE A 61 -1.96 -1.19 7.69
N PRO A 62 -0.93 -0.89 6.86
CA PRO A 62 -1.00 -1.05 5.41
C PRO A 62 -0.75 -2.51 4.99
N LYS A 63 -0.99 -2.82 3.70
CA LYS A 63 -0.58 -4.10 3.10
C LYS A 63 0.90 -4.07 2.69
N ASP A 64 1.77 -3.77 3.64
CA ASP A 64 3.22 -3.75 3.46
C ASP A 64 3.86 -4.67 4.50
N LYS A 65 4.38 -5.80 4.04
CA LYS A 65 4.96 -6.82 4.93
C LYS A 65 6.20 -6.27 5.66
N ILE A 66 7.08 -5.55 4.97
CA ILE A 66 8.35 -5.11 5.55
C ILE A 66 8.07 -4.11 6.65
N TYR A 67 7.24 -3.11 6.36
CA TYR A 67 6.79 -2.12 7.33
C TYR A 67 6.13 -2.77 8.57
N LEU A 68 5.29 -3.80 8.38
CA LEU A 68 4.60 -4.45 9.48
C LEU A 68 5.54 -5.27 10.38
N GLU A 69 6.58 -5.90 9.83
CA GLU A 69 7.60 -6.58 10.64
C GLU A 69 8.40 -5.57 11.47
N GLU A 70 8.82 -4.45 10.87
CA GLU A 70 9.51 -3.37 11.60
C GLU A 70 8.65 -2.77 12.72
N MET A 71 7.37 -2.54 12.44
CA MET A 71 6.39 -2.09 13.43
C MET A 71 6.31 -3.10 14.60
N LYS A 72 6.23 -4.40 14.29
CA LYS A 72 6.12 -5.46 15.30
C LYS A 72 7.34 -5.50 16.21
N GLU A 73 8.55 -5.31 15.67
CA GLU A 73 9.78 -5.20 16.46
C GLU A 73 9.75 -4.01 17.42
N LYS A 74 9.33 -2.83 16.96
CA LYS A 74 9.18 -1.64 17.82
C LYS A 74 8.17 -1.86 18.93
N LEU A 75 7.04 -2.49 18.61
CA LEU A 75 5.97 -2.80 19.55
C LEU A 75 6.39 -3.81 20.62
N ALA A 76 7.34 -4.70 20.34
CA ALA A 76 7.79 -5.72 21.30
C ALA A 76 8.35 -5.12 22.61
N SER A 77 8.89 -3.91 22.55
CA SER A 77 9.39 -3.17 23.72
C SER A 77 8.32 -2.34 24.45
N CYS A 78 7.13 -2.18 23.85
CA CYS A 78 6.08 -1.28 24.33
C CYS A 78 5.22 -1.97 25.40
N LYS A 79 5.06 -1.32 26.57
CA LYS A 79 4.22 -1.85 27.66
C LYS A 79 2.75 -1.48 27.55
N LYS A 80 2.42 -0.42 26.82
CA LYS A 80 1.07 0.14 26.67
C LYS A 80 0.88 0.54 25.23
N VAL A 81 -0.17 0.00 24.61
CA VAL A 81 -0.55 0.26 23.22
C VAL A 81 -2.00 0.73 23.22
N VAL A 82 -2.31 1.72 22.39
CA VAL A 82 -3.67 2.21 22.17
C VAL A 82 -4.01 1.99 20.70
N VAL A 83 -5.13 1.33 20.44
CA VAL A 83 -5.67 1.14 19.09
C VAL A 83 -6.75 2.20 18.84
N ILE A 84 -6.60 2.97 17.77
CA ILE A 84 -7.57 4.00 17.37
C ILE A 84 -8.43 3.44 16.23
N GLY A 85 -9.64 3.01 16.57
CA GLY A 85 -10.62 2.44 15.65
C GLY A 85 -10.93 0.97 15.96
N ALA A 86 -12.19 0.68 16.30
CA ALA A 86 -12.65 -0.66 16.67
C ALA A 86 -13.27 -1.43 15.48
N GLY A 87 -12.74 -1.20 14.27
CA GLY A 87 -13.12 -1.98 13.08
C GLY A 87 -12.40 -3.32 13.04
N PHE A 88 -12.67 -4.13 12.02
CA PHE A 88 -12.10 -5.47 11.83
C PHE A 88 -10.58 -5.52 12.07
N ILE A 89 -9.81 -4.65 11.38
CA ILE A 89 -8.35 -4.57 11.53
C ILE A 89 -7.92 -4.25 12.96
N GLY A 90 -8.64 -3.34 13.65
CA GLY A 90 -8.28 -2.94 15.00
C GLY A 90 -8.61 -3.98 16.07
N VAL A 91 -9.55 -4.89 15.77
CA VAL A 91 -9.94 -5.99 16.68
C VAL A 91 -9.04 -7.21 16.49
N GLU A 92 -8.58 -7.49 15.27
CA GLU A 92 -7.67 -8.62 14.98
C GLU A 92 -6.21 -8.38 15.38
N PHE A 93 -5.83 -7.11 15.59
CA PHE A 93 -4.45 -6.64 15.77
C PHE A 93 -3.58 -7.47 16.73
#